data_AF-A0A967M2L8-F1
#
_entry.id   AF-A0A967M2L8-F1
#
_cell.length_a   1.000
_cell.length_b   1.000
_cell.length_c   1.000
_cell.angle_alpha   90.00
_cell.angle_beta   90.00
_cell.angle_gamma   90.00
#
_symmetry.space_group_name_H-M   'P 1'
#
loop_
_entity.id
_entity.type
_entity.pdbx_description
1 polymer ?
#
loop_
_entity_poly.entity_id
_entity_poly.type
_entity_poly.pdbx_seq_one_letter_code
_entity_poly.pdbx_strand_id
1 'polypeptide(L)'
;LAAAVPLYYGRLTGKGVVTGGPYARIRHPQYLFLALSGFGLLLYWPRFIVLIFYVVMLFVYYLLARNEEWRMKREQPGSYEKYASDTWMFLPGEPGGRLYRVTLGWVRPKGLGIAVLFVVVLGLSIAAAFGLRTYTVGKLPQARLDAMRLVSVYPRPAGELKAVYRQALSAPEVKRVLADSRIHLAYVMPGDFFLTGLILREGPRYSPQKLEKYPYLRDAAAQRHSGGLVKFFRLGYKFFRTIGTSRRVYDYERLVLVSTRGHDGRPVSAGEALQAGVRRVPVLVVDMDADSREVLSVMPVSGSNAWGRLPMPNF
;
A
#
# COMPACT_ATOMS: atom_id res chain seq x y z
N LEU A 1 -22.77 12.62 8.95
CA LEU A 1 -24.00 12.89 9.73
C LEU A 1 -24.61 14.26 9.42
N ALA A 2 -23.84 15.35 9.49
CA ALA A 2 -24.32 16.71 9.21
C ALA A 2 -25.00 16.94 7.84
N ALA A 3 -24.59 16.20 6.79
CA ALA A 3 -25.23 16.29 5.47
C ALA A 3 -26.39 15.28 5.27
N ALA A 4 -26.36 14.15 5.96
CA ALA A 4 -27.35 13.08 5.77
C ALA A 4 -28.63 13.35 6.56
N VAL A 5 -28.51 13.77 7.82
CA VAL A 5 -29.66 13.97 8.72
C VAL A 5 -30.68 14.99 8.16
N PRO A 6 -30.29 16.17 7.65
CA PRO A 6 -31.24 17.13 7.09
C PRO A 6 -31.95 16.60 5.83
N LEU A 7 -31.25 15.83 4.99
CA LEU A 7 -31.79 15.27 3.74
C LEU A 7 -32.84 14.20 4.01
N TYR A 8 -32.54 13.24 4.89
CA TYR A 8 -33.49 12.20 5.27
C TYR A 8 -34.66 12.76 6.06
N TYR A 9 -34.44 13.77 6.91
CA TYR A 9 -35.52 14.47 7.62
C TYR A 9 -36.46 15.21 6.66
N GLY A 10 -35.93 15.96 5.68
CA GLY A 10 -36.75 16.63 4.67
C GLY A 10 -37.58 15.65 3.84
N ARG A 11 -36.98 14.51 3.46
CA ARG A 11 -37.68 13.43 2.74
C ARG A 11 -38.78 12.77 3.55
N LEU A 12 -38.57 12.55 4.85
CA LEU A 12 -39.56 11.94 5.74
C LEU A 12 -40.69 12.90 6.14
N THR A 13 -40.43 14.21 6.15
CA THR A 13 -41.41 15.23 6.56
C THR A 13 -42.16 15.87 5.39
N GLY A 14 -41.87 15.48 4.14
CA GLY A 14 -42.46 16.07 2.93
C GLY A 14 -42.09 17.54 2.70
N LYS A 15 -41.15 18.08 3.49
CA LYS A 15 -40.72 19.48 3.41
C LYS A 15 -39.67 19.66 2.31
N GLY A 16 -40.15 19.92 1.08
CA GLY A 16 -39.44 20.50 -0.07
C GLY A 16 -37.91 20.33 -0.20
N VAL A 17 -37.25 21.27 -0.88
CA VAL A 17 -35.80 21.26 -1.06
C VAL A 17 -35.11 21.73 0.21
N VAL A 18 -34.19 20.93 0.74
CA VAL A 18 -33.38 21.29 1.92
C VAL A 18 -32.24 22.21 1.47
N THR A 19 -32.35 23.49 1.82
CA THR A 19 -31.37 24.53 1.44
C THR A 19 -30.45 24.96 2.59
N GLY A 20 -30.64 24.43 3.80
CA GLY A 20 -29.89 24.81 5.00
C GLY A 20 -28.53 24.10 5.17
N GLY A 21 -27.64 24.74 5.93
CA GLY A 21 -26.34 24.16 6.31
C GLY A 21 -25.40 23.93 5.13
N PRO A 22 -24.77 22.75 4.97
CA PRO A 22 -23.86 22.49 3.85
C PRO A 22 -24.57 22.57 2.47
N TYR A 23 -25.89 22.37 2.43
CA TYR A 23 -26.71 22.50 1.21
C TYR A 23 -26.86 23.96 0.74
N ALA A 24 -26.53 24.95 1.57
CA ALA A 24 -26.59 26.36 1.18
C ALA A 24 -25.51 26.76 0.16
N ARG A 25 -24.43 25.96 0.04
CA ARG A 25 -23.33 26.23 -0.91
C ARG A 25 -23.11 25.10 -1.90
N ILE A 26 -23.39 23.86 -1.51
CA ILE A 26 -23.09 22.66 -2.30
C ILE A 26 -24.37 21.85 -2.47
N ARG A 27 -24.74 21.48 -3.70
CA ARG A 27 -25.95 20.69 -3.99
C ARG A 27 -25.86 19.27 -3.47
N HIS A 28 -24.66 18.69 -3.53
CA HIS A 28 -24.40 17.29 -3.20
C HIS A 28 -23.31 17.11 -2.13
N PRO A 29 -23.47 17.68 -0.92
CA PRO A 29 -22.44 17.64 0.11
C PRO A 29 -22.20 16.22 0.62
N GLN A 30 -23.22 15.35 0.62
CA GLN A 30 -23.06 13.94 1.00
C GLN A 30 -22.09 13.20 0.06
N TYR A 31 -22.26 13.34 -1.26
CA TYR A 31 -21.36 12.73 -2.24
C TYR A 31 -19.94 13.30 -2.12
N LEU A 32 -19.80 14.60 -1.85
CA LEU A 32 -18.49 15.22 -1.60
C LEU A 32 -17.80 14.61 -0.37
N PHE A 33 -18.50 14.49 0.76
CA PHE A 33 -17.90 13.91 1.97
C PHE A 33 -17.54 12.44 1.77
N LEU A 34 -18.38 11.66 1.08
CA LEU A 34 -18.06 10.27 0.73
C LEU A 34 -16.82 10.18 -0.18
N ALA A 35 -16.69 11.08 -1.17
CA ALA A 35 -15.52 11.18 -2.02
C ALA A 35 -14.25 11.55 -1.24
N LEU A 36 -14.34 12.45 -0.25
CA LEU A 36 -13.22 12.82 0.62
C LEU A 36 -12.83 11.68 1.56
N SER A 37 -13.80 10.97 2.15
CA SER A 37 -13.53 9.79 2.98
C SER A 37 -12.89 8.66 2.16
N GLY A 38 -13.38 8.42 0.94
CA GLY A 38 -12.78 7.46 0.01
C GLY A 38 -11.34 7.82 -0.36
N PHE A 39 -11.05 9.12 -0.54
CA PHE A 39 -9.69 9.60 -0.76
C PHE A 39 -8.78 9.35 0.44
N GLY A 40 -9.27 9.65 1.66
CA GLY A 40 -8.54 9.35 2.90
C GLY A 40 -8.25 7.86 3.05
N LEU A 41 -9.21 6.99 2.71
CA LEU A 41 -9.02 5.54 2.71
C LEU A 41 -7.98 5.10 1.67
N LEU A 42 -7.98 5.69 0.48
CA LEU A 42 -6.99 5.43 -0.56
C LEU A 42 -5.57 5.81 -0.10
N LEU A 43 -5.41 6.95 0.58
CA LEU A 43 -4.11 7.36 1.13
C LEU A 43 -3.65 6.46 2.27
N TYR A 44 -4.57 6.04 3.14
CA TYR A 44 -4.29 5.14 4.25
C TYR A 44 -3.93 3.72 3.76
N TRP A 45 -4.62 3.25 2.72
CA TRP A 45 -4.44 1.91 2.16
C TRP A 45 -4.23 1.98 0.63
N PRO A 46 -3.02 2.34 0.16
CA PRO A 46 -2.73 2.64 -1.24
C PRO A 46 -2.61 1.36 -2.09
N ARG A 47 -3.75 0.73 -2.38
CA ARG A 47 -3.84 -0.43 -3.28
C ARG A 47 -4.37 -0.01 -4.64
N PHE A 48 -3.77 -0.55 -5.71
CA PHE A 48 -4.24 -0.31 -7.09
C PHE A 48 -5.74 -0.60 -7.27
N ILE A 49 -6.25 -1.69 -6.66
CA ILE A 49 -7.68 -2.01 -6.74
C ILE A 49 -8.56 -0.96 -6.04
N VAL A 50 -8.11 -0.41 -4.91
CA VAL A 50 -8.80 0.65 -4.19
C VAL A 50 -8.81 1.93 -5.01
N LEU A 51 -7.70 2.25 -5.70
CA LEU A 51 -7.63 3.38 -6.63
C LEU A 51 -8.64 3.24 -7.78
N ILE A 52 -8.71 2.07 -8.41
CA ILE A 52 -9.66 1.80 -9.50
C ILE A 52 -11.10 1.99 -8.99
N PHE A 53 -11.46 1.36 -7.88
CA PHE A 53 -12.79 1.53 -7.30
C PHE A 53 -13.09 2.97 -6.89
N TYR A 54 -12.11 3.68 -6.36
CA TYR A 54 -12.25 5.08 -6.01
C TYR A 54 -12.58 5.95 -7.24
N VAL A 55 -11.82 5.80 -8.33
CA VAL A 55 -12.09 6.53 -9.59
C VAL A 55 -13.47 6.17 -10.13
N VAL A 56 -13.83 4.88 -10.18
CA VAL A 56 -15.17 4.44 -10.61
C VAL A 56 -16.26 5.08 -9.75
N MET A 57 -16.10 5.05 -8.43
CA MET A 57 -17.05 5.62 -7.48
C MET A 57 -17.26 7.12 -7.72
N LEU A 58 -16.22 7.90 -8.00
CA LEU A 58 -16.36 9.34 -8.30
C LEU A 58 -17.27 9.59 -9.52
N PHE A 59 -17.11 8.80 -10.58
CA PHE A 59 -17.96 8.93 -11.77
C PHE A 59 -19.37 8.43 -11.53
N VAL A 60 -19.54 7.34 -10.77
CA VAL A 60 -20.87 6.87 -10.34
C VAL A 60 -21.59 7.96 -9.55
N TYR A 61 -20.93 8.59 -8.57
CA TYR A 61 -21.51 9.70 -7.79
C TYR A 61 -21.86 10.90 -8.67
N TYR A 62 -21.04 11.23 -9.66
CA TYR A 62 -21.37 12.24 -10.64
C TYR A 62 -22.66 11.89 -11.40
N LEU A 63 -22.78 10.66 -11.91
CA LEU A 63 -23.97 10.23 -12.66
C LEU A 63 -25.23 10.19 -11.79
N LEU A 64 -25.12 9.71 -10.56
CA LEU A 64 -26.22 9.72 -9.58
C LEU A 64 -26.68 11.13 -9.27
N ALA A 65 -25.74 12.02 -8.95
CA ALA A 65 -26.04 13.43 -8.71
C ALA A 65 -26.80 14.04 -9.88
N ARG A 66 -26.35 13.83 -11.12
CA ARG A 66 -27.02 14.34 -12.34
C ARG A 66 -28.42 13.78 -12.54
N ASN A 67 -28.62 12.50 -12.23
CA ASN A 67 -29.95 11.88 -12.26
C ASN A 67 -30.89 12.50 -11.20
N GLU A 68 -30.38 12.77 -10.00
CA GLU A 68 -31.14 13.47 -8.96
C GLU A 68 -31.48 14.90 -9.37
N GLU A 69 -30.53 15.67 -9.93
CA GLU A 69 -30.81 17.02 -10.44
C GLU A 69 -31.90 16.99 -11.53
N TRP A 70 -31.86 15.99 -12.42
CA TRP A 70 -32.87 15.84 -13.47
C TRP A 70 -34.27 15.55 -12.90
N ARG A 71 -34.36 14.71 -11.87
CA ARG A 71 -35.63 14.42 -11.19
C ARG A 71 -36.17 15.65 -10.44
N MET A 72 -35.32 16.36 -9.70
CA MET A 72 -35.71 17.56 -8.96
C MET A 72 -36.23 18.67 -9.87
N LYS A 73 -35.65 18.84 -11.05
CA LYS A 73 -36.18 19.77 -12.06
C LYS A 73 -37.60 19.43 -12.52
N ARG A 74 -37.95 18.15 -12.57
CA ARG A 74 -39.29 17.69 -12.97
C ARG A 74 -40.29 17.76 -11.81
N GLU A 75 -39.87 17.42 -10.60
CA GLU A 75 -40.72 17.38 -9.41
C GLU A 75 -40.98 18.78 -8.82
N GLN A 76 -40.01 19.71 -8.92
CA GLN A 76 -40.11 21.09 -8.41
C GLN A 76 -39.56 22.11 -9.42
N PRO A 77 -40.29 22.35 -10.52
CA PRO A 77 -39.88 23.32 -11.54
C PRO A 77 -39.76 24.74 -10.95
N GLY A 78 -38.80 25.53 -11.46
CA GLY A 78 -38.52 26.90 -11.00
C GLY A 78 -37.77 27.00 -9.66
N SER A 79 -38.27 26.36 -8.59
CA SER A 79 -37.65 26.40 -7.26
C SER A 79 -36.24 25.79 -7.28
N TYR A 80 -36.11 24.60 -7.88
CA TYR A 80 -34.81 23.94 -7.98
C TYR A 80 -33.84 24.67 -8.89
N GLU A 81 -34.32 25.34 -9.94
CA GLU A 81 -33.48 26.08 -10.88
C GLU A 81 -32.86 27.32 -10.22
N LYS A 82 -33.64 28.04 -9.42
CA LYS A 82 -33.14 29.13 -8.56
C LYS A 82 -32.15 28.62 -7.53
N TYR A 83 -32.43 27.48 -6.88
CA TYR A 83 -31.47 26.86 -5.97
C TYR A 83 -30.17 26.46 -6.67
N ALA A 84 -30.25 25.93 -7.89
CA ALA A 84 -29.10 25.48 -8.66
C ALA A 84 -28.24 26.63 -9.22
N SER A 85 -28.80 27.83 -9.42
CA SER A 85 -28.00 29.01 -9.81
C SER A 85 -27.12 29.52 -8.68
N ASP A 86 -27.56 29.36 -7.44
CA ASP A 86 -26.91 29.96 -6.26
C ASP A 86 -25.93 28.99 -5.57
N THR A 87 -25.86 27.75 -6.02
CA THR A 87 -25.06 26.67 -5.40
C THR A 87 -24.18 25.95 -6.41
N TRP A 88 -23.08 25.36 -5.95
CA TRP A 88 -22.19 24.54 -6.79
C TRP A 88 -22.52 23.06 -6.67
N MET A 89 -22.24 22.26 -7.70
CA MET A 89 -22.54 20.81 -7.65
C MET A 89 -21.79 20.07 -6.54
N PHE A 90 -20.46 20.21 -6.50
CA PHE A 90 -19.58 19.55 -5.52
C PHE A 90 -18.57 20.53 -4.93
N LEU A 91 -17.74 21.16 -5.77
CA LEU A 91 -16.68 22.08 -5.35
C LEU A 91 -17.00 23.52 -5.80
N PRO A 92 -16.65 24.53 -4.99
CA PRO A 92 -16.82 25.93 -5.37
C PRO A 92 -16.19 26.25 -6.73
N GLY A 93 -16.95 26.93 -7.59
CA GLY A 93 -16.51 27.31 -8.93
C GLY A 93 -16.52 26.18 -9.98
N GLU A 94 -17.04 24.99 -9.66
CA GLU A 94 -17.19 23.85 -10.58
C GLU A 94 -15.95 23.56 -11.48
N PRO A 95 -14.77 23.35 -10.90
CA PRO A 95 -13.52 23.18 -11.65
C PRO A 95 -13.59 22.02 -12.63
N GLY A 96 -14.22 20.89 -12.26
CA GLY A 96 -14.38 19.73 -13.14
C GLY A 96 -15.25 20.04 -14.37
N GLY A 97 -16.32 20.82 -14.21
CA GLY A 97 -17.17 21.24 -15.33
C GLY A 97 -16.45 22.20 -16.28
N ARG A 98 -15.63 23.11 -15.74
CA ARG A 98 -14.75 23.97 -16.53
C ARG A 98 -13.72 23.15 -17.32
N LEU A 99 -13.03 22.24 -16.66
CA LEU A 99 -12.02 21.38 -17.29
C LEU A 99 -12.64 20.53 -18.40
N TYR A 100 -13.80 19.91 -18.15
CA TYR A 100 -14.51 19.14 -19.17
C TYR A 100 -14.87 19.99 -20.39
N ARG A 101 -15.39 21.21 -20.20
CA ARG A 101 -15.74 22.10 -21.33
C ARG A 101 -14.54 22.46 -22.19
N VAL A 102 -13.39 22.70 -21.57
CA VAL A 102 -12.14 23.05 -22.28
C VAL A 102 -11.57 21.85 -23.03
N THR A 103 -11.65 20.65 -22.46
CA THR A 103 -10.96 19.45 -22.98
C THR A 103 -11.83 18.57 -23.89
N LEU A 104 -13.09 18.32 -23.50
CA LEU A 104 -13.99 17.36 -24.14
C LEU A 104 -15.37 17.97 -24.43
N GLY A 105 -15.53 19.28 -24.28
CA GLY A 105 -16.79 19.98 -24.52
C GLY A 105 -17.26 19.91 -25.98
N TRP A 106 -16.34 19.69 -26.92
CA TRP A 106 -16.64 19.50 -28.34
C TRP A 106 -17.21 18.11 -28.66
N VAL A 107 -17.06 17.12 -27.77
CA VAL A 107 -17.47 15.74 -28.04
C VAL A 107 -19.00 15.63 -27.94
N ARG A 108 -19.64 15.28 -29.06
CA ARG A 108 -21.06 14.92 -29.14
C ARG A 108 -21.15 13.44 -29.50
N PRO A 109 -21.90 12.59 -28.76
CA PRO A 109 -22.79 12.86 -27.62
C PRO A 109 -22.07 13.08 -26.28
N LYS A 110 -22.70 13.80 -25.34
CA LYS A 110 -22.11 14.10 -24.00
C LYS A 110 -21.74 12.85 -23.19
N GLY A 111 -22.51 11.77 -23.33
CA GLY A 111 -22.21 10.49 -22.68
C GLY A 111 -20.87 9.90 -23.13
N LEU A 112 -20.54 10.02 -24.44
CA LEU A 112 -19.27 9.59 -24.98
C LEU A 112 -18.11 10.43 -24.40
N GLY A 113 -18.29 11.75 -24.32
CA GLY A 113 -17.28 12.63 -23.70
C GLY A 113 -17.01 12.28 -22.22
N ILE A 114 -18.04 11.94 -21.44
CA ILE A 114 -17.88 11.49 -20.05
C ILE A 114 -17.17 10.13 -19.99
N ALA A 115 -17.50 9.19 -20.88
CA ALA A 115 -16.83 7.89 -20.95
C ALA A 115 -15.34 8.02 -21.32
N VAL A 116 -15.01 8.88 -22.28
CA VAL A 116 -13.64 9.20 -22.65
C VAL A 116 -12.90 9.84 -21.45
N LEU A 117 -13.53 10.80 -20.76
CA LEU A 117 -12.94 11.39 -19.57
C LEU A 117 -12.67 10.34 -18.48
N PHE A 118 -13.59 9.41 -18.26
CA PHE A 118 -13.42 8.30 -17.32
C PHE A 118 -12.19 7.45 -17.66
N VAL A 119 -12.06 7.01 -18.92
CA VAL A 119 -10.93 6.19 -19.36
C VAL A 119 -9.61 6.95 -19.20
N VAL A 120 -9.59 8.24 -19.58
CA VAL A 120 -8.40 9.10 -19.44
C VAL A 120 -8.02 9.28 -17.96
N VAL A 121 -8.96 9.64 -17.09
CA VAL A 121 -8.70 9.84 -15.66
C VAL A 121 -8.24 8.54 -15.00
N LEU A 122 -8.86 7.41 -15.33
CA LEU A 122 -8.46 6.11 -14.82
C LEU A 122 -7.03 5.75 -15.29
N GLY A 123 -6.75 5.91 -16.58
CA GLY A 123 -5.42 5.67 -17.15
C GLY A 123 -4.34 6.55 -16.52
N LEU A 124 -4.59 7.85 -16.39
CA LEU A 124 -3.67 8.79 -15.73
C LEU A 124 -3.47 8.45 -14.25
N SER A 125 -4.53 8.05 -13.54
CA SER A 125 -4.43 7.66 -12.13
C SER A 125 -3.57 6.40 -11.96
N ILE A 126 -3.75 5.40 -12.83
CA ILE A 126 -2.94 4.18 -12.83
C ILE A 126 -1.49 4.52 -13.18
N ALA A 127 -1.24 5.34 -14.20
CA ALA A 127 0.09 5.78 -14.58
C ALA A 127 0.79 6.54 -13.46
N ALA A 128 0.09 7.46 -12.78
CA ALA A 128 0.60 8.18 -11.62
C ALA A 128 0.94 7.22 -10.47
N ALA A 129 0.10 6.21 -10.21
CA ALA A 129 0.37 5.20 -9.18
C ALA A 129 1.62 4.36 -9.51
N PHE A 130 1.80 3.94 -10.76
CA PHE A 130 3.04 3.27 -11.20
C PHE A 130 4.27 4.18 -11.14
N GLY A 131 4.11 5.47 -11.45
CA GLY A 131 5.16 6.47 -11.32
C GLY A 131 5.60 6.64 -9.87
N LEU A 132 4.64 6.81 -8.96
CA LEU A 132 4.90 6.92 -7.51
C LEU A 132 5.54 5.65 -6.96
N ARG A 133 5.08 4.48 -7.40
CA ARG A 133 5.69 3.20 -7.04
C ARG A 133 7.14 3.13 -7.49
N THR A 134 7.42 3.44 -8.75
CA THR A 134 8.78 3.42 -9.32
C THR A 134 9.70 4.39 -8.57
N TYR A 135 9.21 5.60 -8.30
CA TYR A 135 9.93 6.58 -7.48
C TYR A 135 10.25 6.04 -6.07
N THR A 136 9.25 5.46 -5.40
CA THR A 136 9.39 4.90 -4.04
C THR A 136 10.40 3.76 -4.02
N VAL A 137 10.32 2.82 -4.97
CA VAL A 137 11.28 1.71 -5.11
C VAL A 137 12.70 2.22 -5.40
N GLY A 138 12.82 3.29 -6.18
CA GLY A 138 14.10 3.94 -6.46
C GLY A 138 14.75 4.60 -5.24
N LYS A 139 13.95 5.03 -4.26
CA LYS A 139 14.39 5.66 -3.00
C LYS A 139 14.64 4.67 -1.86
N LEU A 140 14.34 3.39 -2.04
CA LEU A 140 14.62 2.37 -1.02
C LEU A 140 16.13 2.28 -0.73
N PRO A 141 16.55 2.12 0.55
CA PRO A 141 17.94 1.88 0.89
C PRO A 141 18.39 0.53 0.29
N GLN A 142 19.27 0.59 -0.69
CA GLN A 142 19.67 -0.59 -1.46
C GLN A 142 21.14 -0.54 -1.87
N ALA A 143 21.72 -1.72 -2.06
CA ALA A 143 23.04 -1.89 -2.60
C ALA A 143 23.05 -3.01 -3.65
N ARG A 144 23.95 -2.92 -4.62
CA ARG A 144 24.22 -4.00 -5.57
C ARG A 144 25.61 -4.56 -5.31
N LEU A 145 25.69 -5.88 -5.23
CA LEU A 145 26.94 -6.62 -5.09
C LEU A 145 26.82 -7.89 -5.93
N ASP A 146 27.70 -8.05 -6.90
CA ASP A 146 27.68 -9.14 -7.88
C ASP A 146 26.31 -9.26 -8.58
N ALA A 147 25.74 -10.48 -8.60
CA ALA A 147 24.41 -10.78 -9.12
C ALA A 147 23.28 -10.57 -8.10
N MET A 148 23.54 -9.89 -6.98
CA MET A 148 22.58 -9.64 -5.90
C MET A 148 22.18 -8.18 -5.77
N ARG A 149 20.88 -7.99 -5.52
CA ARG A 149 20.33 -6.75 -4.99
C ARG A 149 20.05 -6.92 -3.50
N LEU A 150 20.64 -6.05 -2.70
CA LEU A 150 20.44 -5.97 -1.26
C LEU A 150 19.46 -4.83 -1.00
N VAL A 151 18.37 -5.11 -0.29
CA VAL A 151 17.35 -4.12 0.06
C VAL A 151 17.19 -4.10 1.56
N SER A 152 17.38 -2.94 2.17
CA SER A 152 17.20 -2.76 3.61
C SER A 152 15.84 -2.17 3.91
N VAL A 153 15.20 -2.70 4.95
CA VAL A 153 13.94 -2.15 5.49
C VAL A 153 14.18 -0.82 6.21
N TYR A 154 15.40 -0.58 6.69
CA TYR A 154 15.78 0.63 7.43
C TYR A 154 16.82 1.45 6.66
N PRO A 155 16.84 2.79 6.82
CA PRO A 155 17.84 3.65 6.20
C PRO A 155 19.26 3.25 6.63
N ARG A 156 20.09 2.81 5.68
CA ARG A 156 21.49 2.45 5.91
C ARG A 156 22.37 2.74 4.68
N PRO A 157 23.66 3.08 4.88
CA PRO A 157 24.60 3.26 3.78
C PRO A 157 24.80 1.98 2.97
N ALA A 158 24.99 2.12 1.65
CA ALA A 158 25.20 0.99 0.76
C ALA A 158 26.45 0.16 1.11
N GLY A 159 27.49 0.79 1.66
CA GLY A 159 28.70 0.10 2.12
C GLY A 159 28.44 -0.86 3.29
N GLU A 160 27.57 -0.48 4.22
CA GLU A 160 27.18 -1.31 5.35
C GLU A 160 26.39 -2.54 4.89
N LEU A 161 25.44 -2.36 3.96
CA LEU A 161 24.68 -3.48 3.38
C LEU A 161 25.59 -4.49 2.70
N LYS A 162 26.59 -4.02 1.94
CA LYS A 162 27.59 -4.88 1.31
C LYS A 162 28.43 -5.61 2.35
N ALA A 163 28.80 -4.97 3.45
CA ALA A 163 29.57 -5.59 4.52
C ALA A 163 28.77 -6.71 5.23
N VAL A 164 27.50 -6.48 5.55
CA VAL A 164 26.59 -7.49 6.12
C VAL A 164 26.49 -8.70 5.19
N TYR A 165 26.26 -8.45 3.90
CA TYR A 165 26.18 -9.54 2.93
C TYR A 165 27.48 -10.32 2.78
N ARG A 166 28.64 -9.65 2.69
CA ARG A 166 29.95 -10.32 2.63
C ARG A 166 30.20 -11.19 3.85
N GLN A 167 29.82 -10.72 5.03
CA GLN A 167 29.96 -11.49 6.25
C GLN A 167 29.02 -12.71 6.27
N ALA A 168 27.80 -12.59 5.73
CA ALA A 168 26.91 -13.74 5.56
C ALA A 168 27.49 -14.82 4.64
N LEU A 169 28.32 -14.45 3.65
CA LEU A 169 29.04 -15.40 2.79
C LEU A 169 30.07 -16.24 3.56
N SER A 170 30.45 -15.88 4.79
CA SER A 170 31.35 -16.71 5.61
C SER A 170 30.73 -18.07 5.95
N ALA A 171 29.39 -18.16 6.00
CA ALA A 171 28.68 -19.40 6.27
C ALA A 171 28.64 -20.33 5.03
N PRO A 172 29.13 -21.58 5.11
CA PRO A 172 29.14 -22.52 3.99
C PRO A 172 27.74 -22.83 3.41
N GLU A 173 26.70 -22.81 4.24
CA GLU A 173 25.30 -23.01 3.84
C GLU A 173 24.85 -21.91 2.89
N VAL A 174 25.26 -20.66 3.14
CA VAL A 174 24.92 -19.51 2.29
C VAL A 174 25.56 -19.69 0.93
N LYS A 175 26.86 -20.03 0.86
CA LYS A 175 27.54 -20.29 -0.42
C LYS A 175 26.88 -21.42 -1.22
N ARG A 176 26.48 -22.51 -0.55
CA ARG A 176 25.78 -23.65 -1.17
C ARG A 176 24.45 -23.23 -1.79
N VAL A 177 23.66 -22.43 -1.09
CA VAL A 177 22.38 -21.93 -1.59
C VAL A 177 22.56 -20.93 -2.72
N LEU A 178 23.59 -20.08 -2.66
CA LEU A 178 23.89 -19.10 -3.71
C LEU A 178 24.47 -19.69 -4.98
N ALA A 179 24.96 -20.93 -4.95
CA ALA A 179 25.27 -21.67 -6.17
C ALA A 179 24.03 -21.90 -7.05
N ASP A 180 22.82 -21.81 -6.48
CA ASP A 180 21.58 -21.75 -7.23
C ASP A 180 21.46 -20.37 -7.92
N SER A 181 21.57 -20.37 -9.25
CA SER A 181 21.47 -19.20 -10.13
C SER A 181 20.13 -18.45 -10.08
N ARG A 182 19.18 -18.84 -9.21
CA ARG A 182 17.82 -18.29 -9.12
C ARG A 182 17.65 -17.27 -7.98
N ILE A 183 18.71 -16.97 -7.25
CA ILE A 183 18.69 -16.04 -6.11
C ILE A 183 19.38 -14.75 -6.54
N HIS A 184 18.65 -13.64 -6.51
CA HIS A 184 19.16 -12.32 -6.94
C HIS A 184 18.75 -11.19 -6.01
N LEU A 185 18.06 -11.51 -4.91
CA LEU A 185 17.52 -10.53 -3.98
C LEU A 185 17.79 -10.99 -2.55
N ALA A 186 18.24 -10.07 -1.71
CA ALA A 186 18.31 -10.27 -0.27
C ALA A 186 17.68 -9.09 0.48
N TYR A 187 16.81 -9.40 1.43
CA TYR A 187 16.27 -8.41 2.36
C TYR A 187 17.10 -8.36 3.63
N VAL A 188 17.53 -7.16 4.03
CA VAL A 188 18.20 -6.89 5.30
C VAL A 188 17.20 -6.21 6.22
N MET A 189 16.94 -6.79 7.37
CA MET A 189 16.00 -6.25 8.35
C MET A 189 16.41 -6.63 9.77
N PRO A 190 15.90 -5.93 10.79
CA PRO A 190 16.01 -6.36 12.17
C PRO A 190 15.42 -7.74 12.41
N GLY A 191 16.01 -8.49 13.33
CA GLY A 191 15.57 -9.83 13.70
C GLY A 191 14.17 -9.94 14.28
N ASP A 192 13.73 -8.90 14.98
CA ASP A 192 12.42 -8.73 15.62
C ASP A 192 11.45 -7.91 14.76
N PHE A 193 11.76 -7.68 13.49
CA PHE A 193 10.94 -6.86 12.60
C PHE A 193 9.51 -7.40 12.53
N PHE A 194 8.55 -6.56 12.91
CA PHE A 194 7.16 -6.95 13.12
C PHE A 194 6.45 -7.42 11.83
N LEU A 195 6.88 -6.97 10.65
CA LEU A 195 6.35 -7.45 9.35
C LEU A 195 7.10 -8.66 8.78
N THR A 196 7.95 -9.34 9.55
CA THR A 196 8.61 -10.57 9.09
C THR A 196 7.60 -11.59 8.57
N GLY A 197 6.39 -11.65 9.15
CA GLY A 197 5.29 -12.51 8.71
C GLY A 197 4.82 -12.29 7.26
N LEU A 198 5.08 -11.12 6.67
CA LEU A 198 4.81 -10.89 5.25
C LEU A 198 5.77 -11.67 4.36
N ILE A 199 7.02 -11.82 4.81
CA ILE A 199 8.10 -12.46 4.05
C ILE A 199 8.18 -13.95 4.38
N LEU A 200 8.07 -14.32 5.65
CA LEU A 200 8.32 -15.65 6.18
C LEU A 200 7.11 -16.15 6.97
N ARG A 201 6.74 -17.42 6.77
CA ARG A 201 5.75 -18.10 7.62
C ARG A 201 6.38 -18.50 8.95
N GLU A 202 7.64 -18.86 8.88
CA GLU A 202 8.46 -19.18 10.03
C GLU A 202 8.56 -17.94 10.91
N GLY A 203 8.00 -18.04 12.12
CA GLY A 203 8.31 -17.08 13.18
C GLY A 203 9.81 -17.13 13.54
N PRO A 204 10.28 -16.22 14.39
CA PRO A 204 11.67 -16.22 14.84
C PRO A 204 12.03 -17.61 15.38
N ARG A 205 13.08 -18.18 14.80
CA ARG A 205 13.72 -19.40 15.30
C ARG A 205 14.93 -18.97 16.12
N TYR A 206 15.17 -19.69 17.22
CA TYR A 206 16.20 -19.37 18.17
C TYR A 206 17.19 -20.54 18.23
N SER A 207 18.32 -20.42 17.52
CA SER A 207 19.39 -21.41 17.60
C SER A 207 19.98 -21.44 19.03
N PRO A 208 20.63 -22.54 19.45
CA PRO A 208 21.30 -22.61 20.74
C PRO A 208 22.29 -21.44 20.95
N GLN A 209 23.11 -21.13 19.95
CA GLN A 209 24.05 -20.00 19.95
C GLN A 209 23.34 -18.65 20.18
N LYS A 210 22.18 -18.46 19.55
CA LYS A 210 21.38 -17.24 19.70
C LYS A 210 20.70 -17.14 21.06
N LEU A 211 20.28 -18.26 21.64
CA LEU A 211 19.71 -18.32 23.00
C LEU A 211 20.76 -18.22 24.10
N GLU A 212 22.01 -18.56 23.81
CA GLU A 212 23.15 -18.33 24.68
C GLU A 212 23.49 -16.84 24.72
N LYS A 213 23.56 -16.20 23.54
CA LYS A 213 23.85 -14.76 23.43
C LYS A 213 22.71 -13.85 23.91
N TYR A 214 21.45 -14.25 23.68
CA TYR A 214 20.26 -13.50 24.08
C TYR A 214 19.26 -14.36 24.88
N PRO A 215 19.51 -14.57 26.17
CA PRO A 215 18.68 -15.45 27.02
C PRO A 215 17.21 -15.03 27.11
N TYR A 216 16.91 -13.73 27.04
CA TYR A 216 15.55 -13.19 27.13
C TYR A 216 14.63 -13.65 25.97
N LEU A 217 15.19 -14.14 24.87
CA LEU A 217 14.43 -14.67 23.74
C LEU A 217 13.71 -16.00 24.07
N ARG A 218 14.11 -16.69 25.15
CA ARG A 218 13.46 -17.92 25.63
C ARG A 218 12.01 -17.65 26.02
N ASP A 219 11.74 -16.55 26.71
CA ASP A 219 10.39 -16.19 27.17
C ASP A 219 9.50 -15.71 26.02
N ALA A 220 10.10 -15.02 25.03
CA ALA A 220 9.40 -14.59 23.82
C ALA A 220 8.91 -15.79 22.97
N ALA A 221 9.62 -16.92 23.01
CA ALA A 221 9.20 -18.16 22.34
C ALA A 221 7.92 -18.76 22.96
N ALA A 222 7.73 -18.62 24.27
CA ALA A 222 6.57 -19.13 25.00
C ALA A 222 5.28 -18.32 24.73
N GLN A 223 5.38 -17.03 24.41
CA GLN A 223 4.21 -16.14 24.20
C GLN A 223 3.59 -16.20 22.79
N ARG A 224 3.90 -17.25 22.00
CA ARG A 224 3.59 -17.34 20.57
C ARG A 224 2.08 -17.37 20.22
N HIS A 225 1.18 -17.57 21.19
CA HIS A 225 -0.23 -17.96 20.98
C HIS A 225 -1.34 -16.89 21.21
N SER A 226 -1.07 -15.58 21.24
CA SER A 226 -2.17 -14.58 21.26
C SER A 226 -2.65 -14.21 19.84
N GLY A 227 -3.97 -14.12 19.63
CA GLY A 227 -4.68 -14.23 18.34
C GLY A 227 -4.40 -13.20 17.22
N GLY A 228 -4.81 -13.57 16.00
CA GLY A 228 -4.42 -12.93 14.74
C GLY A 228 -4.83 -11.46 14.55
N LEU A 229 -6.05 -11.07 14.93
CA LEU A 229 -6.54 -9.69 14.81
C LEU A 229 -5.85 -8.74 15.80
N VAL A 230 -5.69 -9.17 17.06
CA VAL A 230 -4.97 -8.40 18.08
C VAL A 230 -3.49 -8.25 17.72
N LYS A 231 -2.86 -9.30 17.16
CA LYS A 231 -1.50 -9.20 16.61
C LYS A 231 -1.42 -8.21 15.45
N PHE A 232 -2.37 -8.21 14.52
CA PHE A 232 -2.38 -7.28 13.37
C PHE A 232 -2.46 -5.81 13.82
N PHE A 233 -3.38 -5.47 14.72
CA PHE A 233 -3.49 -4.11 15.26
C PHE A 233 -2.29 -3.73 16.15
N ARG A 234 -1.74 -4.67 16.92
CA ARG A 234 -0.50 -4.47 17.70
C ARG A 234 0.73 -4.25 16.80
N LEU A 235 0.82 -4.96 15.67
CA LEU A 235 1.82 -4.76 14.63
C LEU A 235 1.73 -3.35 14.06
N GLY A 236 0.52 -2.89 13.72
CA GLY A 236 0.27 -1.52 13.26
C GLY A 236 0.64 -0.47 14.30
N TYR A 237 0.26 -0.66 15.57
CA TYR A 237 0.61 0.25 16.66
C TYR A 237 2.13 0.36 16.90
N LYS A 238 2.86 -0.77 16.88
CA LYS A 238 4.33 -0.76 16.98
C LYS A 238 4.96 -0.08 15.76
N PHE A 239 4.46 -0.32 14.55
CA PHE A 239 4.93 0.35 13.34
C PHE A 239 4.90 1.87 13.47
N PHE A 240 3.78 2.46 13.88
CA PHE A 240 3.65 3.92 14.01
C PHE A 240 4.54 4.52 15.11
N ARG A 241 4.89 3.77 16.16
CA ARG A 241 5.89 4.21 17.16
C ARG A 241 7.34 4.12 16.68
N THR A 242 7.62 3.26 15.69
CA THR A 242 8.97 3.05 15.15
C THR A 242 9.25 3.90 13.91
N ILE A 243 8.22 4.38 13.20
CA ILE A 243 8.37 5.38 12.14
C ILE A 243 8.91 6.68 12.77
N GLY A 244 10.15 7.03 12.43
CA GLY A 244 10.80 8.27 12.89
C GLY A 244 11.84 8.08 13.99
N THR A 245 12.09 6.86 14.48
CA THR A 245 13.21 6.61 15.42
C THR A 245 14.40 6.00 14.69
N SER A 246 15.57 6.66 14.77
CA SER A 246 16.84 6.24 14.17
C SER A 246 17.66 5.32 15.06
N ARG A 247 17.09 4.84 16.16
CA ARG A 247 17.84 4.12 17.20
C ARG A 247 17.97 2.65 16.81
N ARG A 248 19.21 2.20 16.55
CA ARG A 248 19.59 0.77 16.49
C ARG A 248 19.32 0.15 17.87
N VAL A 249 18.11 -0.37 18.07
CA VAL A 249 17.73 -1.16 19.25
C VAL A 249 17.35 -2.55 18.76
N TYR A 250 18.27 -3.18 18.05
CA TYR A 250 18.07 -4.51 17.49
C TYR A 250 19.31 -5.32 17.81
N ASP A 251 19.12 -6.39 18.55
CA ASP A 251 20.22 -7.22 19.04
C ASP A 251 20.84 -8.04 17.90
N TYR A 252 20.03 -8.40 16.90
CA TYR A 252 20.50 -9.15 15.75
C TYR A 252 19.80 -8.72 14.46
N GLU A 253 20.51 -8.89 13.36
CA GLU A 253 20.09 -8.64 12.00
C GLU A 253 19.64 -9.93 11.34
N ARG A 254 18.71 -9.80 10.40
CA ARG A 254 18.20 -10.88 9.60
C ARG A 254 18.38 -10.54 8.12
N LEU A 255 19.14 -11.40 7.45
CA LEU A 255 19.24 -11.44 6.00
C LEU A 255 18.32 -12.54 5.47
N VAL A 256 17.40 -12.21 4.57
CA VAL A 256 16.54 -13.18 3.89
C VAL A 256 16.91 -13.24 2.43
N LEU A 257 17.45 -14.38 2.00
CA LEU A 257 17.74 -14.66 0.60
C LEU A 257 16.47 -15.09 -0.12
N VAL A 258 16.23 -14.48 -1.27
CA VAL A 258 14.97 -14.59 -2.00
C VAL A 258 15.24 -14.97 -3.45
N SER A 259 14.56 -16.03 -3.89
CA SER A 259 14.49 -16.39 -5.30
C SER A 259 13.48 -15.50 -6.02
N THR A 260 13.89 -14.99 -7.18
CA THR A 260 13.11 -14.09 -8.02
C THR A 260 12.75 -14.76 -9.34
N ARG A 261 11.45 -14.87 -9.63
CA ARG A 261 10.94 -15.51 -10.85
C ARG A 261 9.92 -14.64 -11.56
N GLY A 262 9.96 -14.65 -12.88
CA GLY A 262 8.98 -14.00 -13.74
C GLY A 262 7.65 -14.75 -13.73
N HIS A 263 6.66 -14.20 -14.43
CA HIS A 263 5.38 -14.88 -14.63
C HIS A 263 5.54 -16.19 -15.44
N ASP A 264 6.53 -16.23 -16.32
CA ASP A 264 6.95 -17.38 -17.12
C ASP A 264 7.77 -18.42 -16.34
N GLY A 265 8.04 -18.18 -15.06
CA GLY A 265 8.82 -19.06 -14.19
C GLY A 265 10.34 -18.96 -14.37
N ARG A 266 10.82 -18.13 -15.29
CA ARG A 266 12.26 -17.90 -15.53
C ARG A 266 12.88 -17.05 -14.41
N PRO A 267 14.17 -17.24 -14.08
CA PRO A 267 14.85 -16.39 -13.11
C PRO A 267 14.91 -14.95 -13.62
N VAL A 268 14.65 -14.02 -12.71
CA VAL A 268 14.66 -12.57 -12.99
C VAL A 268 15.89 -11.95 -12.38
N SER A 269 16.58 -11.10 -13.14
CA SER A 269 17.83 -10.46 -12.72
C SER A 269 17.66 -9.56 -11.49
N ALA A 270 18.76 -9.27 -10.80
CA ALA A 270 18.80 -8.35 -9.66
C ALA A 270 18.21 -6.95 -9.98
N GLY A 271 18.37 -6.45 -11.21
CA GLY A 271 17.83 -5.15 -11.62
C GLY A 271 16.30 -5.11 -11.61
N GLU A 272 15.68 -6.23 -11.93
CA GLU A 272 14.24 -6.37 -12.15
C GLU A 272 13.52 -7.04 -10.97
N ALA A 273 14.27 -7.53 -9.97
CA ALA A 273 13.77 -8.22 -8.79
C ALA A 273 12.59 -7.52 -8.06
N LEU A 274 12.50 -6.19 -8.15
CA LEU A 274 11.45 -5.37 -7.50
C LEU A 274 10.33 -4.91 -8.45
N GLN A 275 10.34 -5.35 -9.72
CA GLN A 275 9.27 -5.06 -10.67
C GLN A 275 7.94 -5.70 -10.26
N ALA A 276 6.84 -5.12 -10.73
CA ALA A 276 5.51 -5.68 -10.53
C ALA A 276 5.40 -7.03 -11.25
N GLY A 277 4.71 -8.00 -10.63
CA GLY A 277 4.52 -9.34 -11.20
C GLY A 277 5.65 -10.33 -10.96
N VAL A 278 6.82 -9.89 -10.47
CA VAL A 278 7.91 -10.79 -10.07
C VAL A 278 7.53 -11.54 -8.79
N ARG A 279 7.57 -12.87 -8.85
CA ARG A 279 7.38 -13.74 -7.68
C ARG A 279 8.66 -13.77 -6.86
N ARG A 280 8.52 -13.50 -5.56
CA ARG A 280 9.60 -13.45 -4.58
C ARG A 280 9.36 -14.52 -3.54
N VAL A 281 10.22 -15.55 -3.53
CA VAL A 281 10.08 -16.70 -2.64
C VAL A 281 11.31 -16.76 -1.72
N PRO A 282 11.15 -16.69 -0.40
CA PRO A 282 12.28 -16.78 0.52
C PRO A 282 12.86 -18.20 0.49
N VAL A 283 14.18 -18.32 0.52
CA VAL A 283 14.89 -19.62 0.42
C VAL A 283 15.68 -19.89 1.69
N LEU A 284 16.38 -18.88 2.19
CA LEU A 284 17.28 -19.01 3.32
C LEU A 284 17.22 -17.75 4.18
N VAL A 285 17.34 -17.95 5.49
CA VAL A 285 17.44 -16.87 6.48
C VAL A 285 18.77 -17.00 7.19
N VAL A 286 19.48 -15.89 7.32
CA VAL A 286 20.73 -15.78 8.07
C VAL A 286 20.50 -14.74 9.16
N ASP A 287 20.56 -15.15 10.42
CA ASP A 287 20.56 -14.19 11.53
C ASP A 287 22.00 -13.93 11.95
N MET A 288 22.35 -12.66 12.13
CA MET A 288 23.69 -12.19 12.46
C MET A 288 23.64 -11.23 13.64
N ASP A 289 24.67 -11.21 14.46
CA ASP A 289 24.81 -10.21 15.51
C ASP A 289 24.88 -8.79 14.93
N ALA A 290 24.17 -7.82 15.53
CA ALA A 290 24.15 -6.47 14.99
C ALA A 290 25.48 -5.72 15.16
N ASP A 291 26.27 -6.05 16.19
CA ASP A 291 27.51 -5.37 16.54
C ASP A 291 28.72 -6.13 16.00
N SER A 292 28.86 -7.41 16.35
CA SER A 292 29.99 -8.25 15.94
C SER A 292 29.87 -8.77 14.51
N ARG A 293 28.65 -8.74 13.93
CA ARG A 293 28.31 -9.33 12.62
C ARG A 293 28.60 -10.83 12.53
N GLU A 294 28.78 -11.48 13.66
CA GLU A 294 28.93 -12.93 13.72
C GLU A 294 27.65 -13.61 13.24
N VAL A 295 27.77 -14.69 12.45
CA VAL A 295 26.61 -15.46 12.00
C VAL A 295 26.09 -16.29 13.18
N LEU A 296 24.90 -15.96 13.67
CA LEU A 296 24.27 -16.61 14.83
C LEU A 296 23.45 -17.84 14.42
N SER A 297 22.93 -17.84 13.19
CA SER A 297 22.20 -18.99 12.65
C SER A 297 21.97 -18.87 11.15
N VAL A 298 21.91 -20.03 10.49
CA VAL A 298 21.50 -20.16 9.09
C VAL A 298 20.39 -21.19 8.99
N MET A 299 19.27 -20.82 8.37
CA MET A 299 18.05 -21.61 8.42
C MET A 299 17.34 -21.65 7.08
N PRO A 300 17.09 -22.86 6.51
CA PRO A 300 16.23 -23.00 5.36
C PRO A 300 14.77 -22.72 5.75
N VAL A 301 14.02 -22.15 4.81
CA VAL A 301 12.61 -21.79 5.00
C VAL A 301 11.73 -22.42 3.93
N SER A 302 10.45 -22.56 4.24
CA SER A 302 9.45 -23.27 3.43
C SER A 302 9.10 -22.61 2.11
N GLY A 303 9.57 -21.39 1.85
CA GLY A 303 9.13 -20.58 0.70
C GLY A 303 7.70 -20.07 0.82
N SER A 304 7.13 -20.07 2.03
CA SER A 304 5.79 -19.54 2.31
C SER A 304 5.83 -18.38 3.30
N ASN A 305 4.79 -17.55 3.30
CA ASN A 305 4.57 -16.46 4.24
C ASN A 305 3.34 -16.73 5.13
N ALA A 306 2.95 -15.78 5.98
CA ALA A 306 1.77 -15.91 6.83
C ALA A 306 0.45 -16.16 6.05
N TRP A 307 0.43 -15.89 4.75
CA TRP A 307 -0.69 -16.08 3.83
C TRP A 307 -0.50 -17.29 2.92
N GLY A 308 0.43 -18.20 3.25
CA GLY A 308 0.75 -19.38 2.45
C GLY A 308 1.73 -19.06 1.31
N ARG A 309 1.41 -19.50 0.10
CA ARG A 309 2.27 -19.31 -1.10
C ARG A 309 1.86 -18.12 -1.97
N LEU A 310 0.94 -17.30 -1.49
CA LEU A 310 0.55 -16.09 -2.20
C LEU A 310 1.78 -15.19 -2.33
N PRO A 311 2.12 -14.73 -3.55
CA PRO A 311 3.19 -13.77 -3.73
C PRO A 311 2.86 -12.56 -2.85
N MET A 312 3.86 -12.04 -2.13
CA MET A 312 3.67 -10.86 -1.30
C MET A 312 2.97 -9.78 -2.12
N PRO A 313 1.95 -9.09 -1.56
CA PRO A 313 1.32 -7.99 -2.26
C PRO A 313 2.42 -7.02 -2.69
N ASN A 314 2.55 -6.83 -4.00
CA ASN A 314 3.54 -5.93 -4.56
C ASN A 314 3.18 -4.53 -4.06
N PHE A 315 3.92 -4.04 -3.07
CA PHE A 315 4.03 -2.61 -2.81
C PHE A 315 4.42 -1.89 -4.10
#